data_AF-A0A2H5Z1Z6-F1
#
_entry.id   AF-A0A2H5Z1Z6-F1
#
_cell.length_a   1.000
_cell.length_b   1.000
_cell.length_c   1.000
_cell.angle_alpha   90.00
_cell.angle_beta   90.00
_cell.angle_gamma   90.00
#
_symmetry.space_group_name_H-M   'P 1'
#
loop_
_entity.id
_entity.type
_entity.pdbx_description
1 polymer ?
#
loop_
_entity_poly.entity_id
_entity_poly.type
_entity_poly.pdbx_seq_one_letter_code
_entity_poly.pdbx_strand_id
1 'polypeptide(L)'
;MLGEFLVVGVLPRISPERFAALLAAAGSPATPEAQACWAAVASEGVDPLFALAIFHHESRLGTVGLVPTYGLRNPGATRSSRTREGEPVQVPGRGQWWRYPNWEAGFRDLARRLVEPGFVYREQRAETVEQIVPLWAPASDGNDPAAYVAAVREFMARHAEEPLPGLPLRVDWVPRGAGNRPGLPLRPAWVTIHETANEARGADAEAHRRFVHAGGGSEVVSFHFVVDDRQVVQLLPTTEVGWHAGDGANGPGNRTSVAIELCVNADSDWQRTQEHGAQLAAVLCRTFQLSPERVVPHQRWSGKNCPRRLLAAGFAAFQRRVGELLAARGGRYFPETGQWVRGDFLAYWEQRGGLELFGYPLSGEQTERCEDGHEHVVQWFERACFERHTELPPGRQVLLRRLGAEQLAQRAREGERV
;
A
#
# COMPACT_ATOMS: atom_id res chain seq x y z
N MET A 1 -12.36 -5.43 22.85
CA MET A 1 -12.19 -3.99 22.53
C MET A 1 -11.90 -3.88 21.05
N LEU A 2 -12.87 -3.45 20.25
CA LEU A 2 -12.63 -3.16 18.83
C LEU A 2 -11.82 -1.86 18.77
N GLY A 3 -10.52 -1.95 18.52
CA GLY A 3 -9.61 -0.80 18.46
C GLY A 3 -10.12 0.34 17.56
N GLU A 4 -9.66 1.55 17.83
CA GLU A 4 -9.95 2.71 17.00
C GLU A 4 -9.49 2.47 15.55
N PHE A 5 -10.31 2.83 14.57
CA PHE A 5 -9.94 2.65 13.16
C PHE A 5 -9.06 3.84 12.75
N LEU A 6 -7.74 3.70 12.90
CA LEU A 6 -6.76 4.68 12.40
C LEU A 6 -6.95 4.91 10.89
N VAL A 7 -6.84 6.14 10.43
CA VAL A 7 -7.08 6.59 9.04
C VAL A 7 -5.87 7.30 8.46
N VAL A 8 -5.18 8.12 9.27
CA VAL A 8 -4.06 8.95 8.84
C VAL A 8 -2.75 8.33 9.31
N GLY A 9 -1.69 8.39 8.50
CA GLY A 9 -0.36 7.94 8.86
C GLY A 9 -0.18 6.42 8.92
N VAL A 10 -1.12 5.64 8.40
CA VAL A 10 -1.07 4.16 8.33
C VAL A 10 -0.81 3.69 6.91
N LEU A 11 -0.38 2.43 6.75
CA LEU A 11 -0.34 1.81 5.43
C LEU A 11 -1.76 1.57 4.88
N PRO A 12 -1.98 1.70 3.56
CA PRO A 12 -3.29 1.42 2.94
C PRO A 12 -3.82 0.02 3.27
N ARG A 13 -5.10 -0.08 3.65
CA ARG A 13 -5.79 -1.35 3.93
C ARG A 13 -6.70 -1.78 2.78
N ILE A 14 -6.47 -1.25 1.59
CA ILE A 14 -7.09 -1.70 0.36
C ILE A 14 -6.10 -1.50 -0.77
N SER A 15 -5.96 -2.51 -1.62
CA SER A 15 -5.16 -2.45 -2.83
C SER A 15 -5.81 -1.56 -3.90
N PRO A 16 -5.03 -0.98 -4.84
CA PRO A 16 -5.58 -0.25 -5.99
C PRO A 16 -6.57 -1.11 -6.80
N GLU A 17 -6.29 -2.41 -6.94
CA GLU A 17 -7.10 -3.36 -7.70
C GLU A 17 -8.44 -3.59 -7.02
N ARG A 18 -8.44 -3.84 -5.70
CA ARG A 18 -9.68 -4.02 -4.95
C ARG A 18 -10.50 -2.74 -4.89
N PHE A 19 -9.85 -1.58 -4.73
CA PHE A 19 -10.50 -0.28 -4.78
C PHE A 19 -11.23 -0.07 -6.12
N ALA A 20 -10.55 -0.34 -7.24
CA ALA A 20 -11.15 -0.27 -8.57
C ALA A 20 -12.29 -1.27 -8.77
N ALA A 21 -12.13 -2.51 -8.31
CA ALA A 21 -13.15 -3.55 -8.40
C ALA A 21 -14.44 -3.18 -7.65
N LEU A 22 -14.33 -2.58 -6.46
CA LEU A 22 -15.49 -2.12 -5.69
C LEU A 22 -16.23 -0.97 -6.39
N LEU A 23 -15.51 -0.02 -6.99
CA LEU A 23 -16.12 1.04 -7.79
C LEU A 23 -16.83 0.48 -9.03
N ALA A 24 -16.17 -0.43 -9.75
CA ALA A 24 -16.73 -1.07 -10.94
C ALA A 24 -18.00 -1.88 -10.62
N ALA A 25 -17.97 -2.68 -9.55
CA ALA A 25 -19.11 -3.49 -9.11
C ALA A 25 -20.32 -2.63 -8.71
N ALA A 26 -20.09 -1.42 -8.22
CA ALA A 26 -21.15 -0.47 -7.89
C ALA A 26 -21.66 0.34 -9.09
N GLY A 27 -21.07 0.18 -10.29
CA GLY A 27 -21.36 1.04 -11.43
C GLY A 27 -20.94 2.50 -11.20
N SER A 28 -19.90 2.72 -10.40
CA SER A 28 -19.47 4.07 -10.01
C SER A 28 -18.95 4.86 -11.21
N PRO A 29 -19.32 6.15 -11.36
CA PRO A 29 -18.73 7.05 -12.35
C PRO A 29 -17.24 7.33 -12.10
N ALA A 30 -16.67 6.99 -10.94
CA ALA A 30 -15.25 7.12 -10.63
C ALA A 30 -14.40 5.95 -11.16
N THR A 31 -15.02 4.88 -11.65
CA THR A 31 -14.33 3.66 -12.10
C THR A 31 -13.20 3.91 -13.10
N PRO A 32 -13.36 4.77 -14.15
CA PRO A 32 -12.28 5.03 -15.11
C PRO A 32 -11.03 5.67 -14.49
N GLU A 33 -11.16 6.32 -13.34
CA GLU A 33 -10.08 7.04 -12.64
C GLU A 33 -9.67 6.33 -11.33
N ALA A 34 -10.13 5.09 -11.10
CA ALA A 34 -10.02 4.43 -9.79
C ALA A 34 -8.57 4.34 -9.27
N GLN A 35 -7.60 3.98 -10.12
CA GLN A 35 -6.19 3.92 -9.71
C GLN A 35 -5.64 5.30 -9.34
N ALA A 36 -5.96 6.33 -10.12
CA ALA A 36 -5.56 7.70 -9.84
C ALA A 36 -6.18 8.20 -8.51
N CYS A 37 -7.46 7.90 -8.27
CA CYS A 37 -8.15 8.21 -7.03
C CYS A 37 -7.50 7.53 -5.82
N TRP A 38 -7.17 6.24 -5.92
CA TRP A 38 -6.46 5.52 -4.86
C TRP A 38 -5.11 6.17 -4.56
N ALA A 39 -4.32 6.46 -5.60
CA ALA A 39 -2.99 7.05 -5.48
C ALA A 39 -3.04 8.47 -4.91
N ALA A 40 -4.06 9.25 -5.28
CA ALA A 40 -4.30 10.60 -4.77
C ALA A 40 -4.60 10.64 -3.27
N VAL A 41 -5.21 9.59 -2.71
CA VAL A 41 -5.43 9.47 -1.27
C VAL A 41 -4.20 8.90 -0.55
N ALA A 42 -3.68 7.78 -1.06
CA ALA A 42 -2.57 7.05 -0.44
C ALA A 42 -1.32 7.92 -0.30
N SER A 43 -1.01 8.73 -1.33
CA SER A 43 0.19 9.58 -1.34
C SER A 43 0.16 10.72 -0.32
N GLU A 44 -1.01 11.03 0.23
CA GLU A 44 -1.15 11.99 1.33
C GLU A 44 -0.96 11.34 2.70
N GLY A 45 -0.72 10.02 2.76
CA GLY A 45 -0.65 9.26 4.00
C GLY A 45 -2.02 9.05 4.63
N VAL A 46 -3.08 9.00 3.82
CA VAL A 46 -4.45 8.69 4.25
C VAL A 46 -4.82 7.32 3.70
N ASP A 47 -5.52 6.50 4.48
CA ASP A 47 -5.99 5.19 4.02
C ASP A 47 -7.09 5.34 2.93
N PRO A 48 -6.86 4.88 1.69
CA PRO A 48 -7.86 4.94 0.62
C PRO A 48 -9.16 4.19 0.96
N LEU A 49 -9.11 3.20 1.85
CA LEU A 49 -10.31 2.48 2.28
C LEU A 49 -11.28 3.40 3.04
N PHE A 50 -10.74 4.33 3.84
CA PHE A 50 -11.57 5.33 4.52
C PHE A 50 -12.24 6.28 3.51
N ALA A 51 -11.49 6.76 2.52
CA ALA A 51 -12.04 7.62 1.47
C ALA A 51 -13.17 6.90 0.68
N LEU A 52 -12.99 5.60 0.41
CA LEU A 52 -14.02 4.79 -0.23
C LEU A 52 -15.26 4.61 0.67
N ALA A 53 -15.07 4.43 1.97
CA ALA A 53 -16.15 4.31 2.94
C ALA A 53 -16.97 5.61 3.04
N ILE A 54 -16.30 6.78 3.11
CA ILE A 54 -16.97 8.09 3.04
C ILE A 54 -17.73 8.21 1.71
N PHE A 55 -17.10 7.89 0.59
CA PHE A 55 -17.75 7.97 -0.72
C PHE A 55 -18.97 7.07 -0.86
N HIS A 56 -18.90 5.87 -0.28
CA HIS A 56 -20.03 4.95 -0.18
C HIS A 56 -21.16 5.55 0.67
N HIS A 57 -20.84 6.09 1.83
CA HIS A 57 -21.82 6.68 2.74
C HIS A 57 -22.51 7.92 2.12
N GLU A 58 -21.74 8.84 1.54
CA GLU A 58 -22.24 10.11 1.03
C GLU A 58 -23.09 9.99 -0.24
N SER A 59 -22.78 9.03 -1.11
CA SER A 59 -23.37 9.00 -2.46
C SER A 59 -23.47 7.61 -3.08
N ARG A 60 -23.34 6.55 -2.29
CA ARG A 60 -23.25 5.15 -2.76
C ARG A 60 -22.25 5.03 -3.90
N LEU A 61 -21.04 5.54 -3.66
CA LEU A 61 -19.95 5.57 -4.63
C LEU A 61 -20.29 6.41 -5.87
N GLY A 62 -20.93 7.56 -5.66
CA GLY A 62 -21.21 8.55 -6.71
C GLY A 62 -22.42 8.24 -7.59
N THR A 63 -23.21 7.21 -7.26
CA THR A 63 -24.35 6.77 -8.07
C THR A 63 -25.67 7.42 -7.67
N VAL A 64 -25.75 8.05 -6.49
CA VAL A 64 -26.96 8.72 -6.00
C VAL A 64 -26.70 10.10 -5.43
N GLY A 65 -27.78 10.89 -5.31
CA GLY A 65 -27.77 12.19 -4.66
C GLY A 65 -27.16 13.31 -5.52
N LEU A 66 -26.61 14.33 -4.87
CA LEU A 66 -26.12 15.54 -5.54
C LEU A 66 -24.92 15.28 -6.45
N VAL A 67 -24.11 14.27 -6.12
CA VAL A 67 -22.87 13.94 -6.83
C VAL A 67 -23.14 13.64 -8.33
N PRO A 68 -24.00 12.68 -8.70
CA PRO A 68 -24.35 12.45 -10.10
C PRO A 68 -25.23 13.56 -10.68
N THR A 69 -26.16 14.15 -9.90
CA THR A 69 -27.09 15.18 -10.41
C THR A 69 -26.37 16.44 -10.90
N TYR A 70 -25.30 16.87 -10.21
CA TYR A 70 -24.56 18.09 -10.54
C TYR A 70 -23.16 17.80 -11.10
N GLY A 71 -22.82 16.52 -11.31
CA GLY A 71 -21.51 16.09 -11.82
C GLY A 71 -20.35 16.53 -10.92
N LEU A 72 -20.53 16.47 -9.60
CA LEU A 72 -19.62 17.09 -8.63
C LEU A 72 -18.23 16.45 -8.57
N ARG A 73 -18.11 15.14 -8.87
CA ARG A 73 -16.84 14.38 -8.75
C ARG A 73 -16.21 14.52 -7.35
N ASN A 74 -17.08 14.55 -6.35
CA ASN A 74 -16.76 14.97 -4.99
C ASN A 74 -17.06 13.81 -4.04
N PRO A 75 -16.05 12.99 -3.68
CA PRO A 75 -16.28 11.76 -2.93
C PRO A 75 -16.75 12.03 -1.49
N GLY A 76 -16.43 13.20 -0.95
CA GLY A 76 -16.75 13.58 0.41
C GLY A 76 -17.93 14.54 0.55
N ALA A 77 -18.66 14.81 -0.54
CA ALA A 77 -19.77 15.78 -0.56
C ALA A 77 -19.38 17.14 0.06
N THR A 78 -18.16 17.62 -0.24
CA THR A 78 -17.59 18.81 0.37
C THR A 78 -18.14 20.11 -0.23
N ARG A 79 -18.26 21.17 0.59
CA ARG A 79 -18.79 22.50 0.18
C ARG A 79 -17.73 23.51 -0.27
N SER A 80 -16.47 23.12 -0.22
CA SER A 80 -15.29 23.94 -0.58
C SER A 80 -14.17 23.04 -1.08
N SER A 81 -13.11 23.63 -1.63
CA SER A 81 -11.85 22.93 -1.92
C SER A 81 -10.70 23.49 -1.09
N ARG A 82 -9.81 22.60 -0.66
CA ARG A 82 -8.52 22.88 -0.03
C ARG A 82 -7.38 22.93 -1.04
N THR A 83 -7.45 22.15 -2.11
CA THR A 83 -6.47 22.23 -3.21
C THR A 83 -6.67 23.48 -4.09
N ARG A 84 -7.82 24.16 -3.93
CA ARG A 84 -8.30 25.26 -4.80
C ARG A 84 -8.63 24.83 -6.22
N GLU A 85 -8.57 23.53 -6.51
CA GLU A 85 -9.02 22.98 -7.79
C GLU A 85 -10.55 22.87 -7.82
N GLY A 86 -11.12 23.06 -9.01
CA GLY A 86 -12.56 22.98 -9.23
C GLY A 86 -13.27 24.32 -9.06
N GLU A 87 -14.59 24.26 -8.91
CA GLU A 87 -15.47 25.43 -8.89
C GLU A 87 -16.67 25.25 -7.95
N PRO A 88 -17.20 26.36 -7.39
CA PRO A 88 -18.43 26.31 -6.61
C PRO A 88 -19.64 26.03 -7.51
N VAL A 89 -20.58 25.22 -7.01
CA VAL A 89 -21.86 24.93 -7.66
C VAL A 89 -22.98 25.27 -6.70
N GLN A 90 -23.91 26.12 -7.14
CA GLN A 90 -25.11 26.44 -6.34
C GLN A 90 -26.19 25.39 -6.57
N VAL A 91 -26.59 24.71 -5.50
CA VAL A 91 -27.68 23.73 -5.50
C VAL A 91 -28.93 24.40 -4.93
N PRO A 92 -30.02 24.51 -5.70
CA PRO A 92 -31.28 25.09 -5.24
C PRO A 92 -31.74 24.47 -3.91
N GLY A 93 -31.99 25.33 -2.91
CA GLY A 93 -32.44 24.90 -1.58
C GLY A 93 -31.36 24.23 -0.70
N ARG A 94 -30.13 24.03 -1.19
CA ARG A 94 -29.02 23.42 -0.42
C ARG A 94 -27.74 24.26 -0.39
N GLY A 95 -27.70 25.40 -1.08
CA GLY A 95 -26.58 26.34 -1.09
C GLY A 95 -25.39 25.83 -1.91
N GLN A 96 -24.19 26.28 -1.53
CA GLN A 96 -22.96 26.00 -2.27
C GLN A 96 -22.42 24.59 -2.00
N TRP A 97 -22.05 23.92 -3.08
CA TRP A 97 -21.26 22.70 -3.13
C TRP A 97 -20.01 22.92 -3.96
N TRP A 98 -19.08 21.95 -3.96
CA TRP A 98 -17.89 22.02 -4.78
C TRP A 98 -17.86 20.94 -5.86
N ARG A 99 -17.51 21.33 -7.08
CA ARG A 99 -17.31 20.43 -8.22
C ARG A 99 -15.84 20.40 -8.61
N TYR A 100 -15.28 19.21 -8.75
CA TYR A 100 -13.90 18.98 -9.14
C TYR A 100 -13.78 18.73 -10.65
N PRO A 101 -12.63 19.04 -11.28
CA PRO A 101 -12.41 18.80 -12.71
C PRO A 101 -12.45 17.30 -13.07
N ASN A 102 -12.00 16.44 -12.16
CA ASN A 102 -11.96 14.99 -12.30
C ASN A 102 -12.08 14.33 -10.92
N TRP A 103 -12.22 13.00 -10.87
CA TRP A 103 -12.37 12.30 -9.59
C TRP A 103 -11.07 12.32 -8.78
N GLU A 104 -9.92 12.19 -9.45
CA GLU A 104 -8.61 12.27 -8.78
C GLU A 104 -8.49 13.52 -7.89
N ALA A 105 -8.83 14.70 -8.42
CA ALA A 105 -8.77 15.97 -7.70
C ALA A 105 -9.71 16.00 -6.48
N GLY A 106 -10.92 15.43 -6.60
CA GLY A 106 -11.86 15.33 -5.48
C GLY A 106 -11.39 14.40 -4.37
N PHE A 107 -10.81 13.26 -4.73
CA PHE A 107 -10.21 12.33 -3.77
C PHE A 107 -8.96 12.92 -3.10
N ARG A 108 -8.12 13.64 -3.86
CA ARG A 108 -6.97 14.38 -3.31
C ARG A 108 -7.41 15.44 -2.30
N ASP A 109 -8.47 16.19 -2.61
CA ASP A 109 -8.99 17.21 -1.69
C ASP A 109 -9.50 16.61 -0.38
N LEU A 110 -10.23 15.50 -0.46
CA LEU A 110 -10.69 14.73 0.71
C LEU A 110 -9.50 14.37 1.60
N ALA A 111 -8.44 13.78 1.04
CA ALA A 111 -7.26 13.38 1.79
C ALA A 111 -6.51 14.58 2.39
N ARG A 112 -6.31 15.64 1.59
CA ARG A 112 -5.67 16.90 2.00
C ARG A 112 -6.30 17.51 3.23
N ARG A 113 -7.63 17.50 3.34
CA ARG A 113 -8.35 18.02 4.52
C ARG A 113 -7.86 17.38 5.82
N LEU A 114 -7.56 16.08 5.80
CA LEU A 114 -7.18 15.33 6.99
C LEU A 114 -5.74 15.63 7.45
N VAL A 115 -4.86 16.03 6.53
CA VAL A 115 -3.40 16.11 6.80
C VAL A 115 -2.82 17.51 6.71
N GLU A 116 -3.47 18.44 6.01
CA GLU A 116 -2.93 19.78 5.77
C GLU A 116 -3.01 20.66 7.04
N PRO A 117 -1.92 21.36 7.41
CA PRO A 117 -1.97 22.37 8.46
C PRO A 117 -3.02 23.45 8.18
N GLY A 118 -3.67 23.95 9.25
CA GLY A 118 -4.72 24.97 9.13
C GLY A 118 -6.12 24.40 8.84
N PHE A 119 -6.26 23.06 8.81
CA PHE A 119 -7.56 22.42 8.74
C PHE A 119 -7.91 21.73 10.05
N VAL A 120 -9.19 21.78 10.42
CA VAL A 120 -9.67 21.36 11.75
C VAL A 120 -9.27 19.94 12.13
N TYR A 121 -9.28 18.99 11.18
CA TYR A 121 -8.87 17.61 11.45
C TYR A 121 -7.40 17.54 11.86
N ARG A 122 -6.51 18.23 11.14
CA ARG A 122 -5.07 18.24 11.45
C ARG A 122 -4.76 19.03 12.72
N GLU A 123 -5.47 20.14 12.95
CA GLU A 123 -5.34 20.97 14.15
C GLU A 123 -5.78 20.23 15.41
N GLN A 124 -6.92 19.53 15.33
CA GLN A 124 -7.42 18.67 16.41
C GLN A 124 -6.72 17.31 16.46
N ARG A 125 -5.81 17.03 15.52
CA ARG A 125 -5.05 15.78 15.43
C ARG A 125 -5.97 14.55 15.35
N ALA A 126 -7.07 14.69 14.61
CA ALA A 126 -8.05 13.64 14.35
C ALA A 126 -7.48 12.64 13.35
N GLU A 127 -7.15 11.44 13.83
CA GLU A 127 -6.48 10.38 13.06
C GLU A 127 -7.32 9.12 12.93
N THR A 128 -8.43 9.00 13.67
CA THR A 128 -9.31 7.83 13.66
C THR A 128 -10.67 8.16 13.08
N VAL A 129 -11.43 7.14 12.65
CA VAL A 129 -12.82 7.31 12.20
C VAL A 129 -13.64 8.05 13.25
N GLU A 130 -13.49 7.69 14.53
CA GLU A 130 -14.21 8.26 15.66
C GLU A 130 -13.90 9.74 15.89
N GLN A 131 -12.69 10.18 15.57
CA GLN A 131 -12.28 11.57 15.71
C GLN A 131 -12.63 12.39 14.46
N ILE A 132 -12.51 11.79 13.27
CA ILE A 132 -12.68 12.48 11.99
C ILE A 132 -14.17 12.69 11.68
N VAL A 133 -15.00 11.65 11.79
CA VAL A 133 -16.40 11.71 11.32
C VAL A 133 -17.23 12.77 12.05
N PRO A 134 -17.14 12.96 13.38
CA PRO A 134 -17.90 14.02 14.05
C PRO A 134 -17.50 15.45 13.62
N LEU A 135 -16.28 15.64 13.13
CA LEU A 135 -15.84 16.90 12.54
C LEU A 135 -16.29 17.03 11.07
N TRP A 136 -16.47 15.89 10.39
CA TRP A 136 -16.88 15.80 8.98
C TRP A 136 -18.38 16.01 8.77
N ALA A 137 -19.18 15.38 9.62
CA ALA A 137 -20.63 15.43 9.58
C ALA A 137 -21.15 15.71 11.01
N PRO A 138 -20.99 16.95 11.51
CA PRO A 138 -21.33 17.27 12.89
C PRO A 138 -22.84 17.26 13.13
N ALA A 139 -23.24 16.96 14.37
CA ALA A 139 -24.65 16.97 14.79
C ALA A 139 -25.30 18.36 14.66
N SER A 140 -24.52 19.44 14.72
CA SER A 140 -24.99 20.82 14.49
C SER A 140 -25.65 21.01 13.12
N ASP A 141 -25.26 20.18 12.15
CA ASP A 141 -25.75 20.22 10.78
C ASP A 141 -26.91 19.23 10.55
N GLY A 142 -27.45 18.64 11.64
CA GLY A 142 -28.53 17.66 11.60
C GLY A 142 -28.10 16.23 11.28
N ASN A 143 -26.79 15.94 11.35
CA ASN A 143 -26.28 14.58 11.16
C ASN A 143 -26.40 13.75 12.44
N ASP A 144 -26.27 12.43 12.29
CA ASP A 144 -26.01 11.49 13.39
C ASP A 144 -24.56 10.98 13.28
N PRO A 145 -23.60 11.61 13.97
CA PRO A 145 -22.20 11.20 13.91
C PRO A 145 -21.96 9.76 14.37
N ALA A 146 -22.75 9.26 15.33
CA ALA A 146 -22.57 7.92 15.86
C ALA A 146 -22.99 6.87 14.84
N ALA A 147 -24.14 7.07 14.18
CA ALA A 147 -24.58 6.21 13.08
C ALA A 147 -23.62 6.28 11.87
N TYR A 148 -23.10 7.47 11.55
CA TYR A 148 -22.10 7.65 10.50
C TYR A 148 -20.83 6.83 10.83
N VAL A 149 -20.25 7.02 12.02
CA VAL A 149 -19.07 6.25 12.48
C VAL A 149 -19.32 4.75 12.35
N ALA A 150 -20.47 4.26 12.81
CA ALA A 150 -20.81 2.84 12.73
C ALA A 150 -20.83 2.33 11.27
N ALA A 151 -21.47 3.07 10.35
CA ALA A 151 -21.55 2.72 8.94
C ALA A 151 -20.17 2.71 8.25
N VAL A 152 -19.32 3.69 8.55
CA VAL A 152 -17.95 3.74 8.02
C VAL A 152 -17.12 2.57 8.54
N ARG A 153 -17.16 2.30 9.85
CA ARG A 153 -16.43 1.16 10.44
C ARG A 153 -16.88 -0.16 9.85
N GLU A 154 -18.18 -0.36 9.67
CA GLU A 154 -18.73 -1.59 9.07
C GLU A 154 -18.21 -1.78 7.65
N PHE A 155 -18.25 -0.72 6.83
CA PHE A 155 -17.72 -0.77 5.47
C PHE A 155 -16.22 -1.10 5.47
N MET A 156 -15.43 -0.40 6.28
CA MET A 156 -13.99 -0.62 6.35
C MET A 156 -13.67 -2.04 6.84
N ALA A 157 -14.35 -2.54 7.87
CA ALA A 157 -14.15 -3.89 8.38
C ALA A 157 -14.49 -4.97 7.33
N ARG A 158 -15.52 -4.75 6.53
CA ARG A 158 -15.95 -5.67 5.47
C ARG A 158 -14.96 -5.75 4.30
N HIS A 159 -14.27 -4.64 4.01
CA HIS A 159 -13.48 -4.49 2.79
C HIS A 159 -11.98 -4.34 3.02
N ALA A 160 -11.52 -4.40 4.26
CA ALA A 160 -10.10 -4.32 4.60
C ALA A 160 -9.32 -5.53 4.07
N GLU A 161 -8.15 -5.22 3.54
CA GLU A 161 -7.09 -6.15 3.16
C GLU A 161 -5.88 -5.95 4.09
N GLU A 162 -5.06 -6.98 4.23
CA GLU A 162 -3.76 -6.86 4.91
C GLU A 162 -2.84 -5.95 4.09
N PRO A 163 -2.25 -4.88 4.68
CA PRO A 163 -1.31 -4.02 3.94
C PRO A 163 -0.08 -4.80 3.43
N LEU A 164 0.33 -5.81 4.20
CA LEU A 164 1.43 -6.71 3.92
C LEU A 164 0.90 -8.16 3.96
N PRO A 165 0.31 -8.68 2.87
CA PRO A 165 -0.23 -10.04 2.86
C PRO A 165 0.81 -11.08 3.29
N GLY A 166 0.47 -11.86 4.31
CA GLY A 166 1.34 -12.92 4.85
C GLY A 166 2.49 -12.43 5.75
N LEU A 167 2.58 -11.13 6.02
CA LEU A 167 3.54 -10.54 6.94
C LEU A 167 2.80 -9.72 8.01
N PRO A 168 2.73 -10.23 9.25
CA PRO A 168 2.06 -9.53 10.35
C PRO A 168 2.54 -8.09 10.53
N LEU A 169 1.58 -7.16 10.57
CA LEU A 169 1.81 -5.75 10.86
C LEU A 169 1.11 -5.37 12.16
N ARG A 170 1.88 -4.85 13.13
CA ARG A 170 1.35 -4.23 14.33
C ARG A 170 1.54 -2.72 14.26
N VAL A 171 0.47 -1.97 14.51
CA VAL A 171 0.56 -0.51 14.72
C VAL A 171 0.56 -0.25 16.23
N ASP A 172 1.64 0.33 16.75
CA ASP A 172 1.81 0.66 18.16
C ASP A 172 2.62 1.94 18.30
N TRP A 173 1.98 3.07 18.00
CA TRP A 173 2.65 4.36 17.94
C TRP A 173 3.13 4.81 19.30
N VAL A 174 4.33 5.42 19.32
CA VAL A 174 4.83 6.14 20.49
C VAL A 174 3.80 7.19 20.92
N PRO A 175 3.48 7.33 22.22
CA PRO A 175 2.52 8.32 22.68
C PRO A 175 2.87 9.75 22.24
N ARG A 176 1.84 10.56 21.96
CA ARG A 176 2.04 11.98 21.67
C ARG A 176 2.69 12.69 22.86
N GLY A 177 3.56 13.65 22.57
CA GLY A 177 4.27 14.42 23.60
C GLY A 177 5.54 13.75 24.11
N ALA A 178 5.81 12.48 23.75
CA ALA A 178 7.11 11.86 23.97
C ALA A 178 8.21 12.64 23.23
N GLY A 179 9.39 12.78 23.85
CA GLY A 179 10.50 13.55 23.27
C GLY A 179 10.98 13.05 21.91
N ASN A 180 10.86 11.74 21.66
CA ASN A 180 11.20 11.10 20.39
C ASN A 180 10.02 11.02 19.40
N ARG A 181 8.88 11.65 19.68
CA ARG A 181 7.78 11.84 18.73
C ARG A 181 7.52 13.35 18.56
N PRO A 182 8.22 14.02 17.62
CA PRO A 182 8.18 15.48 17.50
C PRO A 182 6.82 16.02 17.01
N GLY A 183 5.97 15.19 16.39
CA GLY A 183 4.66 15.61 15.89
C GLY A 183 4.70 16.59 14.70
N LEU A 184 5.88 16.79 14.12
CA LEU A 184 6.09 17.66 12.98
C LEU A 184 5.61 16.96 11.70
N PRO A 185 4.95 17.68 10.77
CA PRO A 185 4.40 17.08 9.57
C PRO A 185 5.51 16.52 8.67
N LEU A 186 5.25 15.35 8.09
CA LEU A 186 6.09 14.67 7.10
C LEU A 186 5.29 14.46 5.82
N ARG A 187 5.90 14.79 4.69
CA ARG A 187 5.46 14.37 3.35
C ARG A 187 6.56 13.46 2.80
N PRO A 188 6.37 12.14 2.79
CA PRO A 188 7.41 11.21 2.37
C PRO A 188 7.83 11.45 0.91
N ALA A 189 9.13 11.68 0.72
CA ALA A 189 9.78 11.73 -0.60
C ALA A 189 10.87 10.65 -0.73
N TRP A 190 11.20 9.98 0.38
CA TRP A 190 12.23 8.95 0.49
C TRP A 190 11.83 7.87 1.49
N VAL A 191 12.45 6.70 1.37
CA VAL A 191 12.44 5.65 2.40
C VAL A 191 13.88 5.43 2.83
N THR A 192 14.17 5.56 4.12
CA THR A 192 15.52 5.35 4.67
C THR A 192 15.60 3.97 5.33
N ILE A 193 16.52 3.15 4.84
CA ILE A 193 16.79 1.82 5.40
C ILE A 193 17.93 1.91 6.41
N HIS A 194 17.70 1.29 7.56
CA HIS A 194 18.65 1.14 8.66
C HIS A 194 18.81 -0.33 9.04
N GLU A 195 19.88 -0.61 9.77
CA GLU A 195 20.04 -1.85 10.53
C GLU A 195 20.23 -1.46 11.99
N THR A 196 19.58 -2.21 12.87
CA THR A 196 19.60 -1.97 14.33
C THR A 196 21.00 -2.04 14.94
N ALA A 197 21.95 -2.69 14.25
CA ALA A 197 23.30 -3.00 14.71
C ALA A 197 23.36 -3.79 16.04
N ASN A 198 22.21 -4.28 16.53
CA ASN A 198 22.09 -5.02 17.77
C ASN A 198 21.99 -6.52 17.46
N GLU A 199 23.13 -7.21 17.53
CA GLU A 199 23.22 -8.65 17.24
C GLU A 199 22.85 -9.52 18.46
N ALA A 200 22.52 -8.91 19.60
CA ALA A 200 22.17 -9.65 20.80
C ALA A 200 20.92 -10.52 20.56
N ARG A 201 20.95 -11.75 21.09
CA ARG A 201 19.80 -12.65 21.05
C ARG A 201 18.56 -11.99 21.65
N GLY A 202 17.43 -12.05 20.94
CA GLY A 202 16.17 -11.44 21.37
C GLY A 202 16.05 -9.93 21.14
N ALA A 203 17.02 -9.29 20.47
CA ALA A 203 16.89 -7.90 20.01
C ALA A 203 16.01 -7.80 18.73
N ASP A 204 14.81 -8.37 18.81
CA ASP A 204 13.82 -8.42 17.73
C ASP A 204 13.00 -7.11 17.58
N ALA A 205 11.95 -7.11 16.75
CA ALA A 205 11.14 -5.93 16.52
C ALA A 205 10.39 -5.47 17.80
N GLU A 206 10.01 -6.40 18.67
CA GLU A 206 9.30 -6.12 19.91
C GLU A 206 10.24 -5.56 20.99
N ALA A 207 11.51 -5.99 21.01
CA ALA A 207 12.56 -5.35 21.82
C ALA A 207 12.82 -3.90 21.39
N HIS A 208 12.92 -3.64 20.09
CA HIS A 208 13.12 -2.28 19.58
C HIS A 208 11.88 -1.39 19.75
N ARG A 209 10.67 -1.95 19.62
CA ARG A 209 9.43 -1.26 20.01
C ARG A 209 9.49 -0.78 21.46
N ARG A 210 9.84 -1.66 22.42
CA ARG A 210 10.00 -1.27 23.83
C ARG A 210 11.04 -0.18 24.02
N PHE A 211 12.19 -0.27 23.33
CA PHE A 211 13.24 0.74 23.40
C PHE A 211 12.77 2.12 22.93
N VAL A 212 12.07 2.19 21.80
CA VAL A 212 11.55 3.47 21.27
C VAL A 212 10.42 4.00 22.16
N HIS A 213 9.53 3.13 22.67
CA HIS A 213 8.50 3.54 23.65
C HIS A 213 9.10 4.04 24.97
N ALA A 214 10.29 3.56 25.35
CA ALA A 214 11.05 4.04 26.51
C ALA A 214 11.83 5.35 26.23
N GLY A 215 11.59 6.00 25.09
CA GLY A 215 12.15 7.31 24.74
C GLY A 215 13.31 7.27 23.75
N GLY A 216 13.70 6.10 23.23
CA GLY A 216 14.74 6.01 22.20
C GLY A 216 16.16 6.29 22.71
N GLY A 217 16.42 5.97 23.99
CA GLY A 217 17.73 6.16 24.60
C GLY A 217 18.14 7.63 24.77
N SER A 218 19.42 7.86 25.05
CA SER A 218 19.96 9.21 25.30
C SER A 218 19.93 10.13 24.09
N GLU A 219 19.91 9.56 22.89
CA GLU A 219 19.84 10.30 21.62
C GLU A 219 18.39 10.60 21.19
N VAL A 220 17.40 10.12 21.94
CA VAL A 220 15.98 10.40 21.71
C VAL A 220 15.53 9.96 20.31
N VAL A 221 16.05 8.82 19.84
CA VAL A 221 15.84 8.35 18.47
C VAL A 221 14.44 7.78 18.27
N SER A 222 13.96 7.86 17.03
CA SER A 222 12.73 7.21 16.61
C SER A 222 12.71 6.97 15.10
N PHE A 223 12.02 5.90 14.71
CA PHE A 223 11.85 5.46 13.34
C PHE A 223 10.43 4.95 13.15
N HIS A 224 9.95 4.97 11.91
CA HIS A 224 8.54 4.68 11.61
C HIS A 224 8.23 3.20 11.71
N PHE A 225 9.15 2.34 11.28
CA PHE A 225 8.97 0.90 11.27
C PHE A 225 10.20 0.18 11.78
N VAL A 226 9.98 -0.95 12.44
CA VAL A 226 11.01 -1.96 12.72
C VAL A 226 10.54 -3.33 12.24
N VAL A 227 11.47 -4.09 11.65
CA VAL A 227 11.19 -5.34 10.94
C VAL A 227 12.14 -6.43 11.40
N ASP A 228 11.57 -7.59 11.74
CA ASP A 228 12.32 -8.84 11.99
C ASP A 228 11.87 -9.95 11.02
N ASP A 229 12.31 -11.18 11.28
CA ASP A 229 11.99 -12.35 10.46
C ASP A 229 10.55 -12.86 10.62
N ARG A 230 9.72 -12.20 11.42
CA ARG A 230 8.35 -12.62 11.74
C ARG A 230 7.30 -11.54 11.53
N GLN A 231 7.64 -10.28 11.73
CA GLN A 231 6.66 -9.19 11.77
C GLN A 231 7.26 -7.81 11.43
N VAL A 232 6.35 -6.86 11.25
CA VAL A 232 6.61 -5.43 11.17
C VAL A 232 5.88 -4.72 12.30
N VAL A 233 6.55 -3.80 13.00
CA VAL A 233 5.91 -2.92 13.98
C VAL A 233 6.05 -1.47 13.52
N GLN A 234 4.91 -0.78 13.37
CA GLN A 234 4.85 0.65 13.08
C GLN A 234 4.81 1.46 14.38
N LEU A 235 5.80 2.32 14.58
CA LEU A 235 6.02 3.10 15.81
C LEU A 235 5.70 4.59 15.67
N LEU A 236 5.64 5.10 14.44
CA LEU A 236 5.23 6.47 14.14
C LEU A 236 4.28 6.49 12.94
N PRO A 237 3.33 7.45 12.88
CA PRO A 237 2.55 7.67 11.67
C PRO A 237 3.48 8.13 10.53
N THR A 238 3.23 7.68 9.31
CA THR A 238 4.00 8.06 8.11
C THR A 238 3.83 9.52 7.71
N THR A 239 2.96 10.26 8.40
CA THR A 239 2.71 11.70 8.25
C THR A 239 3.39 12.54 9.33
N GLU A 240 4.16 11.94 10.24
CA GLU A 240 5.00 12.65 11.22
C GLU A 240 6.49 12.32 11.03
N VAL A 241 7.35 13.29 11.35
CA VAL A 241 8.82 13.15 11.37
C VAL A 241 9.27 12.23 12.51
N GLY A 242 10.30 11.43 12.25
CA GLY A 242 11.08 10.70 13.25
C GLY A 242 12.53 11.19 13.31
N TRP A 243 13.25 10.85 14.38
CA TRP A 243 14.67 11.21 14.56
C TRP A 243 15.58 9.99 14.33
N HIS A 244 16.03 9.81 13.09
CA HIS A 244 16.80 8.62 12.69
C HIS A 244 17.99 8.90 11.77
N ALA A 245 17.94 9.97 10.96
CA ALA A 245 18.89 10.17 9.87
C ALA A 245 20.22 10.80 10.28
N GLY A 246 20.34 11.32 11.51
CA GLY A 246 21.58 11.91 12.01
C GLY A 246 22.07 13.12 11.23
N ASP A 247 21.19 13.81 10.51
CA ASP A 247 21.47 14.96 9.63
C ASP A 247 20.92 16.28 10.22
N GLY A 248 20.75 16.32 11.54
CA GLY A 248 20.20 17.46 12.28
C GLY A 248 18.66 17.55 12.23
N ALA A 249 18.11 18.47 13.02
CA ALA A 249 16.66 18.61 13.18
C ALA A 249 15.92 19.04 11.90
N ASN A 250 16.64 19.67 10.95
CA ASN A 250 16.09 20.17 9.69
C ASN A 250 16.66 19.46 8.45
N GLY A 251 17.45 18.39 8.64
CA GLY A 251 18.05 17.65 7.53
C GLY A 251 17.01 16.89 6.69
N PRO A 252 17.28 16.68 5.38
CA PRO A 252 16.32 16.05 4.48
C PRO A 252 15.98 14.61 4.85
N GLY A 253 16.90 13.84 5.43
CA GLY A 253 16.66 12.49 5.89
C GLY A 253 15.56 12.44 6.94
N ASN A 254 15.67 13.22 8.02
CA ASN A 254 14.61 13.29 9.04
C ASN A 254 13.32 13.94 8.50
N ARG A 255 13.43 15.02 7.70
CA ARG A 255 12.28 15.86 7.31
C ARG A 255 11.49 15.37 6.11
N THR A 256 12.02 14.40 5.35
CA THR A 256 11.40 13.96 4.09
C THR A 256 11.40 12.44 3.88
N SER A 257 11.84 11.64 4.87
CA SER A 257 11.86 10.18 4.73
C SER A 257 11.09 9.42 5.80
N VAL A 258 10.57 8.26 5.40
CA VAL A 258 10.06 7.22 6.30
C VAL A 258 11.19 6.25 6.61
N ALA A 259 11.43 5.95 7.87
CA ALA A 259 12.52 5.08 8.32
C ALA A 259 12.06 3.64 8.58
N ILE A 260 12.87 2.69 8.12
CA ILE A 260 12.73 1.25 8.39
C ILE A 260 14.00 0.76 9.08
N GLU A 261 13.88 0.24 10.29
CA GLU A 261 14.94 -0.49 11.00
C GLU A 261 14.85 -1.99 10.76
N LEU A 262 15.93 -2.60 10.27
CA LEU A 262 16.04 -4.05 10.10
C LEU A 262 16.75 -4.67 11.30
N CYS A 263 16.08 -5.61 11.98
CA CYS A 263 16.66 -6.37 13.08
C CYS A 263 17.78 -7.29 12.58
N VAL A 264 18.87 -7.39 13.36
CA VAL A 264 20.05 -8.22 13.01
C VAL A 264 20.44 -9.18 14.15
N ASN A 265 19.54 -9.37 15.11
CA ASN A 265 19.72 -10.25 16.28
C ASN A 265 20.09 -11.68 15.86
N ALA A 266 20.99 -12.32 16.62
CA ALA A 266 21.59 -13.61 16.27
C ALA A 266 20.59 -14.77 16.11
N ASP A 267 19.39 -14.65 16.68
CA ASP A 267 18.31 -15.62 16.59
C ASP A 267 17.23 -15.28 15.54
N SER A 268 17.48 -14.29 14.68
CA SER A 268 16.65 -13.93 13.52
C SER A 268 17.19 -14.56 12.23
N ASP A 269 16.30 -14.95 11.32
CA ASP A 269 16.65 -15.18 9.91
C ASP A 269 16.87 -13.82 9.20
N TRP A 270 18.14 -13.51 8.95
CA TRP A 270 18.54 -12.28 8.24
C TRP A 270 18.04 -12.21 6.81
N GLN A 271 17.96 -13.33 6.08
CA GLN A 271 17.44 -13.32 4.71
C GLN A 271 15.95 -12.97 4.71
N ARG A 272 15.21 -13.54 5.67
CA ARG A 272 13.79 -13.25 5.84
C ARG A 272 13.53 -11.82 6.30
N THR A 273 14.33 -11.30 7.22
CA THR A 273 14.26 -9.89 7.67
C THR A 273 14.48 -8.92 6.49
N GLN A 274 15.47 -9.20 5.62
CA GLN A 274 15.70 -8.40 4.42
C GLN A 274 14.50 -8.44 3.46
N GLU A 275 13.93 -9.63 3.23
CA GLU A 275 12.77 -9.79 2.36
C GLU A 275 11.55 -9.04 2.91
N HIS A 276 11.25 -9.14 4.20
CA HIS A 276 10.19 -8.37 4.85
C HIS A 276 10.44 -6.86 4.74
N GLY A 277 11.68 -6.42 4.94
CA GLY A 277 12.10 -5.03 4.74
C GLY A 277 11.85 -4.54 3.31
N ALA A 278 12.17 -5.36 2.31
CA ALA A 278 11.92 -5.05 0.91
C ALA A 278 10.43 -5.01 0.56
N GLN A 279 9.62 -5.91 1.13
CA GLN A 279 8.16 -5.91 0.99
C GLN A 279 7.53 -4.63 1.56
N LEU A 280 7.96 -4.21 2.75
CA LEU A 280 7.52 -2.96 3.36
C LEU A 280 7.94 -1.73 2.53
N ALA A 281 9.20 -1.68 2.10
CA ALA A 281 9.69 -0.60 1.26
C ALA A 281 8.91 -0.50 -0.07
N ALA A 282 8.56 -1.64 -0.70
CA ALA A 282 7.74 -1.66 -1.91
C ALA A 282 6.31 -1.13 -1.68
N VAL A 283 5.69 -1.45 -0.53
CA VAL A 283 4.37 -0.89 -0.16
C VAL A 283 4.46 0.62 0.05
N LEU A 284 5.51 1.11 0.72
CA LEU A 284 5.74 2.56 0.90
C LEU A 284 5.99 3.25 -0.45
N CYS A 285 6.78 2.65 -1.34
CA CYS A 285 6.99 3.15 -2.70
C CYS A 285 5.67 3.32 -3.46
N ARG A 286 4.79 2.32 -3.43
CA ARG A 286 3.46 2.43 -4.06
C ARG A 286 2.60 3.51 -3.41
N THR A 287 2.54 3.50 -2.09
CA THR A 287 1.72 4.43 -1.30
C THR A 287 2.08 5.88 -1.64
N PHE A 288 3.38 6.20 -1.63
CA PHE A 288 3.87 7.57 -1.83
C PHE A 288 4.34 7.87 -3.26
N GLN A 289 4.05 6.98 -4.22
CA GLN A 289 4.43 7.12 -5.63
C GLN A 289 5.94 7.35 -5.82
N LEU A 290 6.76 6.61 -5.07
CA LEU A 290 8.22 6.67 -5.10
C LEU A 290 8.79 5.54 -5.96
N SER A 291 9.82 5.86 -6.73
CA SER A 291 10.62 4.85 -7.43
C SER A 291 11.59 4.14 -6.47
N PRO A 292 12.10 2.93 -6.80
CA PRO A 292 13.05 2.22 -5.94
C PRO A 292 14.35 2.99 -5.64
N GLU A 293 14.74 3.95 -6.49
CA GLU A 293 15.91 4.82 -6.27
C GLU A 293 15.71 5.79 -5.10
N ARG A 294 14.45 6.00 -4.68
CA ARG A 294 14.10 6.78 -3.48
C ARG A 294 14.19 5.97 -2.19
N VAL A 295 14.43 4.66 -2.29
CA VAL A 295 14.83 3.83 -1.15
C VAL A 295 16.34 3.93 -0.99
N VAL A 296 16.79 4.47 0.13
CA VAL A 296 18.20 4.87 0.32
C VAL A 296 18.74 4.36 1.66
N PRO A 297 20.06 4.10 1.76
CA PRO A 297 20.67 3.75 3.03
C PRO A 297 20.78 5.00 3.92
N HIS A 298 20.80 4.81 5.25
CA HIS A 298 21.12 5.89 6.19
C HIS A 298 22.44 6.61 5.85
N GLN A 299 23.42 5.88 5.31
CA GLN A 299 24.69 6.42 4.83
C GLN A 299 24.53 7.63 3.90
N ARG A 300 23.46 7.68 3.09
CA ARG A 300 23.20 8.82 2.18
C ARG A 300 23.09 10.15 2.93
N TRP A 301 22.57 10.13 4.15
CA TRP A 301 22.24 11.35 4.90
C TRP A 301 23.40 11.82 5.77
N SER A 302 24.07 10.89 6.46
CA SER A 302 25.09 11.23 7.48
C SER A 302 26.48 10.67 7.20
N GLY A 303 26.64 9.83 6.18
CA GLY A 303 27.88 9.08 5.93
C GLY A 303 28.08 7.87 6.85
N LYS A 304 27.22 7.64 7.85
CA LYS A 304 27.29 6.45 8.73
C LYS A 304 27.25 5.16 7.90
N ASN A 305 28.10 4.19 8.22
CA ASN A 305 28.05 2.86 7.59
C ASN A 305 26.82 2.05 8.06
N CYS A 306 25.65 2.46 7.58
CA CYS A 306 24.33 1.91 7.92
C CYS A 306 23.45 2.00 6.67
N PRO A 307 22.73 0.92 6.29
CA PRO A 307 22.69 -0.42 6.88
C PRO A 307 23.95 -1.23 6.51
N ARG A 308 24.69 -1.74 7.50
CA ARG A 308 26.05 -2.29 7.32
C ARG A 308 26.08 -3.54 6.44
N ARG A 309 25.23 -4.53 6.71
CA ARG A 309 25.19 -5.80 5.98
C ARG A 309 24.70 -5.59 4.55
N LEU A 310 23.65 -4.77 4.36
CA LEU A 310 23.15 -4.42 3.03
C LEU A 310 24.13 -3.60 2.19
N LEU A 311 24.87 -2.66 2.80
CA LEU A 311 25.93 -1.92 2.11
C LEU A 311 27.05 -2.86 1.67
N ALA A 312 27.48 -3.79 2.53
CA ALA A 312 28.51 -4.77 2.21
C ALA A 312 28.09 -5.74 1.08
N ALA A 313 26.80 -6.10 1.02
CA ALA A 313 26.23 -6.93 -0.06
C ALA A 313 25.94 -6.14 -1.36
N GLY A 314 26.13 -4.82 -1.35
CA GLY A 314 25.75 -3.92 -2.42
C GLY A 314 24.27 -3.51 -2.33
N PHE A 315 24.02 -2.31 -1.79
CA PHE A 315 22.67 -1.80 -1.53
C PHE A 315 21.75 -1.78 -2.77
N ALA A 316 22.32 -1.66 -3.97
CA ALA A 316 21.58 -1.74 -5.23
C ALA A 316 20.83 -3.08 -5.40
N ALA A 317 21.29 -4.18 -4.79
CA ALA A 317 20.57 -5.45 -4.79
C ALA A 317 19.25 -5.36 -4.01
N PHE A 318 19.27 -4.68 -2.85
CA PHE A 318 18.05 -4.40 -2.07
C PHE A 318 17.08 -3.51 -2.86
N GLN A 319 17.57 -2.45 -3.50
CA GLN A 319 16.73 -1.58 -4.35
C GLN A 319 16.11 -2.35 -5.52
N ARG A 320 16.87 -3.23 -6.19
CA ARG A 320 16.33 -4.10 -7.25
C ARG A 320 15.23 -5.00 -6.70
N ARG A 321 15.44 -5.60 -5.52
CA ARG A 321 14.41 -6.43 -4.88
C ARG A 321 13.14 -5.65 -4.56
N VAL A 322 13.26 -4.41 -4.09
CA VAL A 322 12.12 -3.50 -3.91
C VAL A 322 11.42 -3.25 -5.24
N GLY A 323 12.17 -2.97 -6.32
CA GLY A 323 11.62 -2.78 -7.66
C GLY A 323 10.87 -4.01 -8.19
N GLU A 324 11.43 -5.20 -8.01
CA GLU A 324 10.77 -6.46 -8.34
C GLU A 324 9.46 -6.63 -7.59
N LEU A 325 9.43 -6.35 -6.28
CA LEU A 325 8.23 -6.47 -5.44
C LEU A 325 7.18 -5.38 -5.75
N LEU A 326 7.64 -4.18 -6.12
CA LEU A 326 6.78 -3.08 -6.56
C LEU A 326 6.09 -3.45 -7.88
N ALA A 327 6.84 -4.01 -8.84
CA ALA A 327 6.31 -4.53 -10.09
C ALA A 327 5.48 -5.82 -9.89
N ALA A 328 5.78 -6.60 -8.85
CA ALA A 328 5.18 -7.91 -8.63
C ALA A 328 3.70 -7.89 -8.28
N ARG A 329 3.18 -6.81 -7.70
CA ARG A 329 1.82 -6.78 -7.14
C ARG A 329 0.74 -6.40 -8.16
N GLY A 330 0.70 -7.19 -9.22
CA GLY A 330 -0.53 -7.86 -9.62
C GLY A 330 -0.48 -9.36 -9.27
N GLY A 331 0.14 -9.75 -8.15
CA GLY A 331 0.60 -11.12 -7.94
C GLY A 331 0.57 -11.69 -6.51
N ARG A 332 0.45 -13.02 -6.42
CA ARG A 332 0.30 -13.85 -5.22
C ARG A 332 1.56 -14.70 -5.02
N TYR A 333 2.07 -14.74 -3.79
CA TYR A 333 3.17 -15.60 -3.39
C TYR A 333 2.65 -16.94 -2.86
N PHE A 334 3.36 -18.02 -3.20
CA PHE A 334 3.05 -19.37 -2.75
C PHE A 334 4.24 -19.91 -1.93
N PRO A 335 4.17 -19.87 -0.59
CA PRO A 335 5.28 -20.31 0.26
C PRO A 335 5.64 -21.80 0.09
N GLU A 336 4.71 -22.61 -0.39
CA GLU A 336 4.88 -24.05 -0.64
C GLU A 336 5.92 -24.33 -1.73
N THR A 337 6.06 -23.43 -2.70
CA THR A 337 6.98 -23.59 -3.84
C THR A 337 8.00 -22.46 -3.95
N GLY A 338 7.86 -21.40 -3.13
CA GLY A 338 8.70 -20.21 -3.18
C GLY A 338 8.49 -19.36 -4.43
N GLN A 339 7.42 -19.59 -5.19
CA GLN A 339 7.14 -18.89 -6.46
C GLN A 339 6.05 -17.82 -6.31
N TRP A 340 6.06 -16.87 -7.26
CA TRP A 340 5.04 -15.84 -7.39
C TRP A 340 4.25 -16.05 -8.68
N VAL A 341 2.93 -15.87 -8.63
CA VAL A 341 2.07 -15.78 -9.83
C VAL A 341 1.58 -14.34 -9.93
N ARG A 342 1.69 -13.69 -11.10
CA ARG A 342 1.51 -12.24 -11.21
C ARG A 342 0.73 -11.82 -12.46
N GLY A 343 0.30 -10.56 -12.49
CA GLY A 343 -0.39 -9.92 -13.60
C GLY A 343 -1.54 -10.75 -14.17
N ASP A 344 -1.56 -10.87 -15.50
CA ASP A 344 -2.58 -11.63 -16.20
C ASP A 344 -2.58 -13.12 -15.83
N PHE A 345 -1.43 -13.71 -15.48
CA PHE A 345 -1.37 -15.10 -15.01
C PHE A 345 -2.06 -15.26 -13.68
N LEU A 346 -1.91 -14.32 -12.74
CA LEU A 346 -2.67 -14.38 -11.49
C LEU A 346 -4.16 -14.22 -11.76
N ALA A 347 -4.54 -13.21 -12.54
CA ALA A 347 -5.95 -12.97 -12.86
C ALA A 347 -6.60 -14.18 -13.53
N TYR A 348 -5.89 -14.83 -14.47
CA TYR A 348 -6.36 -16.04 -15.12
C TYR A 348 -6.47 -17.21 -14.14
N TRP A 349 -5.43 -17.44 -13.33
CA TRP A 349 -5.40 -18.49 -12.32
C TRP A 349 -6.60 -18.36 -11.36
N GLU A 350 -6.83 -17.17 -10.80
CA GLU A 350 -7.90 -16.90 -9.85
C GLU A 350 -9.29 -17.05 -10.46
N GLN A 351 -9.50 -16.58 -11.69
CA GLN A 351 -10.82 -16.60 -12.34
C GLN A 351 -11.22 -17.98 -12.89
N ARG A 352 -10.26 -18.86 -13.16
CA ARG A 352 -10.49 -20.10 -13.93
C ARG A 352 -10.44 -21.38 -13.09
N GLY A 353 -10.20 -21.30 -11.78
CA GLY A 353 -10.25 -22.46 -10.88
C GLY A 353 -9.12 -22.55 -9.85
N GLY A 354 -8.15 -21.65 -9.93
CA GLY A 354 -7.10 -21.47 -8.93
C GLY A 354 -6.36 -22.75 -8.56
N LEU A 355 -6.22 -22.97 -7.25
CA LEU A 355 -5.44 -24.08 -6.71
C LEU A 355 -6.02 -25.43 -7.11
N GLU A 356 -7.35 -25.59 -7.13
CA GLU A 356 -7.98 -26.87 -7.46
C GLU A 356 -7.64 -27.29 -8.88
N LEU A 357 -7.74 -26.36 -9.84
CA LEU A 357 -7.55 -26.68 -11.25
C LEU A 357 -6.08 -26.69 -11.68
N PHE A 358 -5.31 -25.68 -11.30
CA PHE A 358 -3.95 -25.48 -11.84
C PHE A 358 -2.85 -25.88 -10.87
N GLY A 359 -3.13 -25.84 -9.56
CA GLY A 359 -2.17 -26.13 -8.52
C GLY A 359 -1.18 -25.02 -8.24
N TYR A 360 -0.16 -25.37 -7.46
CA TYR A 360 0.89 -24.44 -7.08
C TYR A 360 1.78 -24.10 -8.28
N PRO A 361 2.30 -22.86 -8.37
CA PRO A 361 3.32 -22.50 -9.35
C PRO A 361 4.61 -23.29 -9.09
N LEU A 362 5.16 -23.91 -10.13
CA LEU A 362 6.43 -24.64 -10.08
C LEU A 362 7.61 -23.79 -10.54
N SER A 363 7.35 -22.72 -11.29
CA SER A 363 8.37 -21.78 -11.78
C SER A 363 7.98 -20.32 -11.54
N GLY A 364 8.94 -19.41 -11.71
CA GLY A 364 8.63 -18.02 -12.02
C GLY A 364 8.18 -17.87 -13.48
N GLU A 365 7.87 -16.63 -13.88
CA GLU A 365 7.68 -16.30 -15.30
C GLU A 365 9.01 -16.39 -16.05
N GLN A 366 9.02 -17.08 -17.19
CA GLN A 366 10.20 -17.27 -18.04
C GLN A 366 9.83 -17.21 -19.51
N THR A 367 10.77 -16.90 -20.39
CA THR A 367 10.53 -16.88 -21.85
C THR A 367 10.83 -18.25 -22.44
N GLU A 368 9.87 -18.81 -23.17
CA GLU A 368 10.03 -20.07 -23.89
C GLU A 368 9.50 -19.96 -25.32
N ARG A 369 10.13 -20.71 -26.24
CA ARG A 369 9.61 -20.88 -27.59
C ARG A 369 8.46 -21.89 -27.57
N CYS A 370 7.27 -21.45 -27.99
CA CYS A 370 6.03 -22.24 -27.93
C CYS A 370 5.67 -22.85 -29.30
N GLU A 371 4.58 -23.61 -29.37
CA GLU A 371 4.17 -24.38 -30.56
C GLU A 371 3.94 -23.53 -31.82
N ASP A 372 3.54 -22.26 -31.65
CA ASP A 372 3.33 -21.32 -32.75
C ASP A 372 4.65 -20.82 -33.36
N GLY A 373 5.78 -21.23 -32.79
CA GLY A 373 7.12 -20.88 -33.24
C GLY A 373 7.66 -19.58 -32.65
N HIS A 374 6.85 -18.84 -31.89
CA HIS A 374 7.23 -17.59 -31.23
C HIS A 374 7.68 -17.79 -29.79
N GLU A 375 8.40 -16.81 -29.27
CA GLU A 375 8.74 -16.75 -27.85
C GLU A 375 7.61 -16.06 -27.09
N HIS A 376 7.06 -16.75 -26.09
CA HIS A 376 6.08 -16.20 -25.18
C HIS A 376 6.62 -16.25 -23.75
N VAL A 377 6.10 -15.36 -22.91
CA VAL A 377 6.30 -15.50 -21.47
C VAL A 377 5.39 -16.62 -20.99
N VAL A 378 5.95 -17.56 -20.25
CA VAL A 378 5.27 -18.73 -19.73
C VAL A 378 5.49 -18.89 -18.23
N GLN A 379 4.59 -19.62 -17.58
CA GLN A 379 4.76 -20.04 -16.20
C GLN A 379 4.18 -21.44 -15.99
N TRP A 380 4.96 -22.29 -15.32
CA TRP A 380 4.58 -23.66 -15.01
C TRP A 380 3.89 -23.76 -13.67
N PHE A 381 2.84 -24.57 -13.62
CA PHE A 381 2.08 -24.96 -12.45
C PHE A 381 2.02 -26.48 -12.38
N GLU A 382 1.64 -27.03 -11.23
CA GLU A 382 1.53 -28.49 -11.03
C GLU A 382 0.64 -29.18 -12.08
N ARG A 383 -0.36 -28.48 -12.62
CA ARG A 383 -1.37 -29.05 -13.53
C ARG A 383 -1.56 -28.26 -14.83
N ALA A 384 -0.77 -27.22 -15.06
CA ALA A 384 -0.89 -26.40 -16.28
C ALA A 384 0.40 -25.65 -16.60
N CYS A 385 0.54 -25.25 -17.85
CA CYS A 385 1.48 -24.22 -18.27
C CYS A 385 0.69 -23.09 -18.92
N PHE A 386 0.90 -21.87 -18.44
CA PHE A 386 0.25 -20.68 -19.00
C PHE A 386 1.19 -20.02 -19.99
N GLU A 387 0.63 -19.50 -21.08
CA GLU A 387 1.33 -18.77 -22.14
C GLU A 387 0.69 -17.39 -22.29
N ARG A 388 1.52 -16.35 -22.40
CA ARG A 388 1.05 -14.97 -22.59
C ARG A 388 1.26 -14.49 -24.03
N HIS A 389 0.15 -14.38 -24.74
CA HIS A 389 0.00 -13.96 -26.13
C HIS A 389 -0.36 -12.48 -26.22
N THR A 390 0.65 -11.62 -26.34
CA THR A 390 0.47 -10.15 -26.37
C THR A 390 -0.27 -9.62 -27.60
N GLU A 391 -0.35 -10.42 -28.67
CA GLU A 391 -1.11 -10.15 -29.89
C GLU A 391 -2.62 -10.24 -29.70
N LEU A 392 -3.08 -10.88 -28.63
CA LEU A 392 -4.50 -10.98 -28.30
C LEU A 392 -5.01 -9.72 -27.56
N PRO A 393 -6.32 -9.42 -27.64
CA PRO A 393 -6.90 -8.30 -26.90
C PRO A 393 -6.67 -8.43 -25.37
N PRO A 394 -6.49 -7.30 -24.66
CA PRO A 394 -6.40 -7.30 -23.20
C PRO A 394 -7.52 -8.11 -22.53
N GLY A 395 -7.17 -8.90 -21.53
CA GLY A 395 -8.10 -9.83 -20.85
C GLY A 395 -8.30 -11.19 -21.54
N ARG A 396 -7.69 -11.41 -22.71
CA ARG A 396 -7.65 -12.72 -23.40
C ARG A 396 -6.23 -13.20 -23.71
N GLN A 397 -5.22 -12.54 -23.17
CA GLN A 397 -3.82 -12.77 -23.50
C GLN A 397 -3.24 -14.02 -22.85
N VAL A 398 -3.94 -14.69 -21.93
CA VAL A 398 -3.45 -15.90 -21.26
C VAL A 398 -4.15 -17.13 -21.81
N LEU A 399 -3.36 -18.06 -22.35
CA LEU A 399 -3.80 -19.35 -22.86
C LEU A 399 -3.15 -20.50 -22.09
N LEU A 400 -3.78 -21.67 -22.14
CA LEU A 400 -3.18 -22.92 -21.65
C LEU A 400 -2.35 -23.54 -22.77
N ARG A 401 -1.09 -23.84 -22.48
CA ARG A 401 -0.22 -24.61 -23.38
C ARG A 401 -0.84 -25.97 -23.68
N ARG A 402 -0.80 -26.40 -24.94
CA ARG A 402 -1.37 -27.69 -25.38
C ARG A 402 -0.38 -28.84 -25.18
N LEU A 403 0.02 -29.09 -23.94
CA LEU A 403 1.05 -30.07 -23.57
C LEU A 403 0.82 -31.48 -24.17
N GLY A 404 -0.45 -31.91 -24.29
CA GLY A 404 -0.79 -33.20 -24.92
C GLY A 404 -0.51 -33.26 -26.43
N ALA A 405 -0.67 -32.14 -27.15
CA ALA A 405 -0.37 -32.05 -28.58
C ALA A 405 1.15 -32.04 -28.82
N GLU A 406 1.91 -31.33 -27.98
CA GLU A 406 3.38 -31.31 -28.03
C GLU A 406 3.96 -32.72 -27.85
N GLN A 407 3.50 -33.46 -26.83
CA GLN A 407 3.97 -34.81 -26.55
C GLN A 407 3.70 -35.77 -27.72
N LEU A 408 2.52 -35.67 -28.35
CA LEU A 408 2.16 -36.47 -29.53
C LEU A 408 3.04 -36.11 -30.74
N ALA A 409 3.27 -34.83 -30.98
CA ALA A 409 4.13 -34.36 -32.08
C ALA A 409 5.61 -34.74 -31.86
N GLN A 410 6.06 -34.82 -30.60
CA GLN A 410 7.40 -35.28 -30.27
C GLN A 410 7.55 -36.78 -30.47
N ARG A 411 6.60 -37.60 -29.98
CA ARG A 411 6.59 -39.06 -30.24
C ARG A 411 6.51 -39.39 -31.73
N ALA A 412 5.73 -38.63 -32.49
CA ALA A 412 5.64 -38.79 -33.95
C ALA A 412 6.97 -38.46 -34.67
N ARG A 413 7.76 -37.51 -34.14
CA ARG A 413 9.11 -37.18 -34.64
C ARG A 413 10.15 -38.20 -34.22
N GLU A 414 9.99 -38.80 -33.05
CA GLU A 414 10.89 -39.82 -32.48
C GLU A 414 10.58 -41.25 -32.99
N GLY A 415 9.51 -41.42 -33.78
CA GLY A 415 9.22 -42.67 -34.50
C GLY A 415 8.55 -43.76 -33.67
N GLU A 416 8.07 -43.46 -32.45
CA GLU A 416 7.33 -44.41 -31.63
C GLU A 416 5.88 -44.52 -32.13
N ARG A 417 5.56 -45.62 -32.82
CA ARG A 417 4.17 -46.01 -33.09
C ARG A 417 3.58 -46.61 -31.81
N VAL A 418 2.41 -46.09 -31.42
CA VAL A 418 1.54 -46.55 -30.31
C VAL A 418 1.24 -48.04 -30.42
#